data_AF-A0A9D1IKQ1-F1
#
_entry.id   AF-A0A9D1IKQ1-F1
#
_cell.length_a   1.000
_cell.length_b   1.000
_cell.length_c   1.000
_cell.angle_alpha   90.00
_cell.angle_beta   90.00
_cell.angle_gamma   90.00
#
_symmetry.space_group_name_H-M   'P 1'
#
loop_
_entity.id
_entity.type
_entity.pdbx_description
1 polymer ?
#
loop_
_entity_poly.entity_id
_entity_poly.type
_entity_poly.pdbx_seq_one_letter_code
_entity_poly.pdbx_strand_id
1 'polypeptide(L)'
;MSHKWLNKDTLCGLVALTLFILTIPLSNWVVVNVGLICEPNGPCLIPVWPGVMAPSAVMIAGAALVLRNAVQAFLGAPFSLLAIAVGTALSALFASPSLVIASAAAFCFSELADFAVYTPMRRRFPAFSVVMAGLAGSVIDSAIFLSLAFGSIEFIGGQVLGKFWMSLLAGIVIRYMRLRLVAHAKF
;
A
#
# COMPACT_ATOMS: atom_id res chain seq x y z
N MET A 1 -2.95 -12.59 -29.05
CA MET A 1 -1.79 -11.76 -29.46
C MET A 1 -1.01 -11.31 -28.23
N SER A 2 0.16 -11.91 -28.04
CA SER A 2 1.36 -11.44 -27.33
C SER A 2 1.23 -10.72 -25.97
N HIS A 3 1.31 -11.52 -24.91
CA HIS A 3 1.53 -11.16 -23.50
C HIS A 3 2.97 -10.59 -23.22
N LYS A 4 3.58 -9.84 -24.16
CA LYS A 4 4.97 -9.34 -24.10
C LYS A 4 5.12 -7.88 -23.61
N TRP A 5 4.09 -7.29 -22.99
CA TRP A 5 4.01 -5.83 -22.80
C TRP A 5 4.45 -5.26 -21.43
N LEU A 6 5.03 -6.06 -20.56
CA LEU A 6 5.93 -5.55 -19.53
C LEU A 6 7.29 -6.15 -19.86
N ASN A 7 8.13 -5.39 -20.56
CA ASN A 7 9.55 -5.65 -20.52
C ASN A 7 9.92 -5.74 -19.03
N LYS A 8 10.68 -6.76 -18.64
CA LYS A 8 11.17 -6.94 -17.26
C LYS A 8 12.16 -5.81 -17.01
N ASP A 9 11.69 -4.58 -16.89
CA ASP A 9 12.49 -3.43 -16.56
C ASP A 9 12.78 -3.54 -15.06
N THR A 10 13.79 -4.36 -14.75
CA THR A 10 14.29 -4.60 -13.40
C THR A 10 14.57 -3.31 -12.67
N LEU A 11 14.93 -2.25 -13.40
CA LEU A 11 15.09 -0.89 -12.89
C LEU A 11 13.79 -0.30 -12.33
N CYS A 12 12.67 -0.39 -13.06
CA CYS A 12 11.35 0.05 -12.58
C CYS A 12 10.90 -0.76 -11.36
N GLY A 13 11.16 -2.07 -11.37
CA GLY A 13 10.93 -2.94 -10.23
C GLY A 13 11.73 -2.53 -8.99
N LEU A 14 13.05 -2.29 -9.15
CA LEU A 14 13.95 -1.86 -8.07
C LEU A 14 13.57 -0.49 -7.50
N VAL A 15 13.16 0.45 -8.35
CA VAL A 15 12.63 1.75 -7.91
C VAL A 15 11.35 1.57 -7.10
N ALA A 16 10.40 0.75 -7.57
CA ALA A 16 9.19 0.46 -6.81
C ALA A 16 9.49 -0.22 -5.46
N LEU A 17 10.47 -1.14 -5.44
CA LEU A 17 10.90 -1.85 -4.22
C LEU A 17 11.52 -0.91 -3.20
N THR A 18 12.44 -0.05 -3.63
CA THR A 18 13.07 0.93 -2.74
C THR A 18 12.07 1.94 -2.19
N LEU A 19 11.17 2.46 -3.04
CA LEU A 19 10.09 3.32 -2.61
C LEU A 19 9.17 2.61 -1.60
N PHE A 20 8.80 1.35 -1.86
CA PHE A 20 7.96 0.58 -0.96
C PHE A 20 8.62 0.36 0.41
N ILE A 21 9.91 0.00 0.45
CA ILE A 21 10.68 -0.11 1.70
C ILE A 21 10.64 1.18 2.49
N LEU A 22 10.80 2.34 1.83
CA LEU A 22 10.78 3.65 2.47
C LEU A 22 9.40 4.06 2.98
N THR A 23 8.31 3.60 2.35
CA THR A 23 6.95 3.93 2.79
C THR A 23 6.61 3.38 4.17
N ILE A 24 7.20 2.27 4.60
CA ILE A 24 6.93 1.62 5.89
C ILE A 24 7.41 2.48 7.08
N PRO A 25 8.72 2.84 7.20
CA PRO A 25 9.19 3.70 8.27
C PRO A 25 8.58 5.11 8.17
N LEU A 26 8.36 5.62 6.95
CA LEU A 26 7.70 6.90 6.76
C LEU A 26 6.27 6.89 7.31
N SER A 27 5.51 5.82 7.07
CA SER A 27 4.15 5.67 7.61
C SER A 27 4.14 5.66 9.14
N ASN A 28 5.06 4.89 9.74
CA ASN A 28 5.18 4.79 11.18
C ASN A 28 5.62 6.11 11.84
N TRP A 29 6.39 6.95 11.14
CA TRP A 29 6.76 8.27 11.63
C TRP A 29 5.60 9.28 11.48
N VAL A 30 4.94 9.29 10.31
CA VAL A 30 3.85 10.22 10.00
C VAL A 30 2.64 10.00 10.90
N VAL A 31 2.33 8.75 11.26
CA VAL A 31 1.19 8.45 12.13
C VAL A 31 1.30 9.08 13.52
N VAL A 32 2.53 9.40 13.97
CA VAL A 32 2.78 9.98 15.30
C VAL A 32 3.11 11.48 15.24
N ASN A 33 3.65 11.97 14.12
CA ASN A 33 4.20 13.34 14.04
C ASN A 33 3.38 14.31 13.18
N VAL A 34 2.49 13.82 12.32
CA VAL A 34 1.84 14.65 11.30
C VAL A 34 0.35 14.43 11.31
N GLY A 35 -0.44 15.47 11.59
CA GLY A 35 -1.89 15.49 11.43
C GLY A 35 -2.48 16.81 11.91
N LEU A 36 -3.78 17.02 11.65
CA LEU A 36 -4.49 18.20 12.13
C LEU A 36 -4.86 18.06 13.61
N ILE A 37 -5.09 16.83 14.07
CA ILE A 37 -5.45 16.50 15.45
C ILE A 37 -4.54 15.34 15.86
N CYS A 38 -3.67 15.54 16.84
CA CYS A 38 -2.80 14.52 17.38
C CYS A 38 -3.17 14.27 18.85
N GLU A 39 -3.74 13.09 19.10
CA GLU A 39 -4.09 12.66 20.46
C GLU A 39 -2.81 12.26 21.21
N PRO A 40 -2.62 12.62 22.49
CA PRO A 40 -1.39 12.32 23.24
C PRO A 40 -0.99 10.83 23.31
N ASN A 41 -1.96 9.92 23.15
CA ASN A 41 -1.77 8.46 23.15
C ASN A 41 -2.33 7.79 21.88
N GLY A 42 -2.60 8.55 20.81
CA GLY A 42 -3.29 8.06 19.62
C GLY A 42 -2.63 8.50 18.31
N PRO A 43 -3.17 8.07 17.16
CA PRO A 43 -2.66 8.48 15.86
C PRO A 43 -2.99 9.94 15.59
N CYS A 44 -2.11 10.63 14.88
CA CYS A 44 -2.42 11.90 14.27
C CYS A 44 -3.43 11.70 13.13
N LEU A 45 -4.50 12.49 13.11
CA LEU A 45 -5.63 12.36 12.20
C LEU A 45 -5.63 13.44 11.11
N ILE A 46 -6.10 13.07 9.92
CA ILE A 46 -6.36 13.95 8.79
C ILE A 46 -7.78 13.73 8.24
N PRO A 47 -8.43 14.76 7.70
CA PRO A 47 -9.73 14.64 7.06
C PRO A 47 -9.57 13.98 5.68
N VAL A 48 -10.32 12.90 5.46
CA VAL A 48 -10.37 12.22 4.15
C VAL A 48 -11.67 12.49 3.40
N TRP A 49 -12.71 12.91 4.11
CA TRP A 49 -14.02 13.28 3.59
C TRP A 49 -14.70 14.24 4.58
N PRO A 50 -15.66 15.10 4.19
CA PRO A 50 -16.42 15.91 5.13
C PRO A 50 -17.00 15.06 6.26
N GLY A 51 -16.54 15.30 7.50
CA GLY A 51 -16.95 14.56 8.69
C GLY A 51 -16.28 13.20 8.92
N VAL A 52 -15.35 12.77 8.06
CA VAL A 52 -14.61 11.50 8.23
C VAL A 52 -13.12 11.77 8.41
N MET A 53 -12.62 11.39 9.57
CA MET A 53 -11.19 11.45 9.93
C MET A 53 -10.54 10.09 9.76
N ALA A 54 -9.26 10.08 9.39
CA ALA A 54 -8.44 8.88 9.30
C ALA A 54 -7.03 9.18 9.82
N PRO A 55 -6.28 8.17 10.29
CA PRO A 55 -4.86 8.33 10.59
C PRO A 55 -4.10 8.90 9.39
N SER A 56 -3.20 9.86 9.63
CA SER A 56 -2.42 10.56 8.61
C SER A 56 -1.63 9.64 7.70
N ALA A 57 -1.15 8.52 8.25
CA ALA A 57 -0.46 7.47 7.51
C ALA A 57 -1.32 6.79 6.44
N VAL A 58 -2.65 7.01 6.39
CA VAL A 58 -3.53 6.43 5.37
C VAL A 58 -3.09 6.77 3.94
N MET A 59 -2.55 7.97 3.73
CA MET A 59 -2.08 8.43 2.42
C MET A 59 -0.88 7.60 1.96
N ILE A 60 0.07 7.40 2.88
CA ILE A 60 1.29 6.64 2.61
C ILE A 60 0.98 5.16 2.50
N ALA A 61 0.10 4.62 3.35
CA ALA A 61 -0.36 3.24 3.27
C ALA A 61 -1.09 2.96 1.94
N GLY A 62 -1.87 3.92 1.43
CA GLY A 62 -2.48 3.84 0.10
C GLY A 62 -1.42 3.80 -1.01
N ALA A 63 -0.39 4.63 -0.93
CA ALA A 63 0.74 4.59 -1.85
C ALA A 63 1.53 3.28 -1.74
N ALA A 64 1.71 2.75 -0.53
CA ALA A 64 2.40 1.51 -0.25
C ALA A 64 1.70 0.32 -0.92
N LEU A 65 0.36 0.26 -0.90
CA LEU A 65 -0.42 -0.76 -1.62
C LEU A 65 -0.18 -0.73 -3.13
N VAL A 66 -0.13 0.46 -3.73
CA VAL A 66 0.12 0.60 -5.17
C VAL A 66 1.55 0.17 -5.52
N LEU A 67 2.53 0.64 -4.74
CA LEU A 67 3.94 0.28 -4.92
C LEU A 67 4.16 -1.22 -4.74
N ARG A 68 3.52 -1.84 -3.75
CA ARG A 68 3.52 -3.29 -3.53
C ARG A 68 3.04 -4.05 -4.76
N ASN A 69 1.89 -3.65 -5.31
CA ASN A 69 1.34 -4.27 -6.51
C ASN A 69 2.29 -4.11 -7.71
N ALA A 70 2.98 -2.96 -7.81
CA ALA A 70 4.03 -2.76 -8.80
C ALA A 70 5.22 -3.72 -8.59
N VAL A 71 5.75 -3.83 -7.37
CA VAL A 71 6.84 -4.78 -7.03
C VAL A 71 6.43 -6.21 -7.38
N GLN A 72 5.22 -6.62 -7.01
CA GLN A 72 4.71 -7.96 -7.31
C GLN A 72 4.54 -8.20 -8.81
N ALA A 73 4.17 -7.17 -9.59
CA ALA A 73 4.05 -7.26 -11.04
C ALA A 73 5.41 -7.33 -11.76
N PHE A 74 6.43 -6.61 -11.29
CA PHE A 74 7.75 -6.52 -11.95
C PHE A 74 8.77 -7.55 -11.45
N LEU A 75 8.88 -7.70 -10.12
CA LEU A 75 9.89 -8.53 -9.45
C LEU A 75 9.31 -9.83 -8.90
N GLY A 76 8.01 -9.85 -8.63
CA GLY A 76 7.33 -10.98 -8.01
C GLY A 76 7.22 -10.83 -6.49
N ALA A 77 6.40 -11.70 -5.90
CA ALA A 77 6.08 -11.66 -4.49
C ALA A 77 7.20 -11.89 -3.47
N PRO A 78 8.26 -12.71 -3.70
CA PRO A 78 9.31 -12.86 -2.69
C PRO A 78 10.04 -11.54 -2.43
N PHE A 79 10.13 -10.66 -3.44
CA PHE A 79 10.68 -9.31 -3.28
C PHE A 79 9.76 -8.37 -2.51
N SER A 80 8.42 -8.54 -2.63
CA SER A 80 7.46 -7.83 -1.78
C SER A 80 7.64 -8.21 -0.31
N LEU A 81 7.73 -9.51 -0.02
CA LEU A 81 7.97 -10.02 1.34
C LEU A 81 9.32 -9.54 1.91
N LEU A 82 10.37 -9.54 1.09
CA LEU A 82 11.68 -9.00 1.48
C LEU A 82 11.57 -7.51 1.82
N ALA A 83 10.85 -6.73 1.00
CA ALA A 83 10.66 -5.31 1.24
C ALA A 83 9.89 -5.04 2.55
N ILE A 84 8.88 -5.85 2.86
CA ILE A 84 8.15 -5.79 4.14
C ILE A 84 9.11 -6.09 5.30
N ALA A 85 9.91 -7.16 5.20
CA ALA A 85 10.87 -7.53 6.24
C ALA A 85 11.90 -6.41 6.49
N VAL A 86 12.50 -5.86 5.43
CA VAL A 86 13.49 -4.79 5.52
C VAL A 86 12.87 -3.49 6.04
N GLY A 87 11.72 -3.06 5.51
CA GLY A 87 11.05 -1.84 5.97
C GLY A 87 10.56 -1.94 7.41
N THR A 88 10.15 -3.13 7.86
CA THR A 88 9.80 -3.39 9.25
C THR A 88 11.03 -3.33 10.15
N ALA A 89 12.14 -3.96 9.75
CA ALA A 89 13.40 -3.91 10.50
C ALA A 89 13.93 -2.48 10.63
N LEU A 90 13.85 -1.68 9.56
CA LEU A 90 14.19 -0.26 9.58
C LEU A 90 13.26 0.54 10.50
N SER A 91 11.96 0.23 10.48
CA SER A 91 10.99 0.88 11.36
C SER A 91 11.21 0.57 12.83
N ALA A 92 11.71 -0.62 13.16
CA ALA A 92 12.02 -1.04 14.53
C ALA A 92 13.07 -0.16 15.20
N LEU A 93 13.86 0.59 14.44
CA LEU A 93 14.85 1.53 14.97
C LEU A 93 14.25 2.85 15.44
N PHE A 94 13.05 3.23 14.94
CA PHE A 94 12.48 4.57 15.15
C PHE A 94 11.04 4.56 15.70
N ALA A 95 10.29 3.47 15.54
CA ALA A 95 8.88 3.39 15.92
C ALA A 95 8.65 2.51 17.15
N SER A 96 7.53 2.72 17.84
CA SER A 96 7.15 1.90 18.99
C SER A 96 6.94 0.43 18.59
N PRO A 97 7.23 -0.54 19.49
CA PRO A 97 7.09 -1.96 19.18
C PRO A 97 5.68 -2.35 18.70
N SER A 98 4.64 -1.69 19.22
CA SER A 98 3.25 -1.91 18.79
C SER A 98 3.02 -1.53 17.33
N LEU A 99 3.51 -0.38 16.87
CA LEU A 99 3.38 0.06 15.47
C LEU A 99 4.15 -0.85 14.52
N VAL A 100 5.33 -1.30 14.92
CA VAL A 100 6.18 -2.17 14.10
C VAL A 100 5.51 -3.53 13.90
N ILE A 101 5.02 -4.15 14.99
CA ILE A 101 4.31 -5.43 14.94
C ILE A 101 3.01 -5.31 14.14
N ALA A 102 2.25 -4.23 14.35
CA ALA A 102 1.00 -3.97 13.63
C ALA A 102 1.24 -3.83 12.13
N SER A 103 2.22 -3.02 11.70
CA SER A 103 2.59 -2.83 10.30
C SER A 103 3.09 -4.14 9.67
N ALA A 104 3.95 -4.88 10.37
CA ALA A 104 4.47 -6.16 9.89
C ALA A 104 3.34 -7.18 9.65
N ALA A 105 2.43 -7.33 10.62
CA ALA A 105 1.29 -8.21 10.51
C ALA A 105 0.35 -7.76 9.39
N ALA A 106 -0.02 -6.48 9.35
CA ALA A 106 -0.94 -5.93 8.36
C ALA A 106 -0.43 -6.17 6.93
N PHE A 107 0.84 -5.85 6.66
CA PHE A 107 1.44 -6.08 5.34
C PHE A 107 1.57 -7.57 5.01
N CYS A 108 1.96 -8.42 5.96
CA CYS A 108 2.10 -9.86 5.73
C CYS A 108 0.75 -10.52 5.43
N PHE A 109 -0.28 -10.24 6.22
CA PHE A 109 -1.62 -10.77 6.00
C PHE A 109 -2.28 -10.20 4.75
N SER A 110 -2.03 -8.93 4.43
CA SER A 110 -2.49 -8.31 3.19
C SER A 110 -1.83 -8.93 1.95
N GLU A 111 -0.54 -9.27 2.02
CA GLU A 111 0.15 -10.00 0.94
C GLU A 111 -0.39 -11.43 0.79
N LEU A 112 -0.63 -12.14 1.90
CA LEU A 112 -1.26 -13.47 1.88
C LEU A 112 -2.67 -13.43 1.30
N ALA A 113 -3.46 -12.42 1.64
CA ALA A 113 -4.79 -12.20 1.09
C ALA A 113 -4.74 -11.91 -0.40
N ASP A 114 -3.80 -11.08 -0.85
CA ASP A 114 -3.58 -10.83 -2.27
C ASP A 114 -3.23 -12.12 -2.98
N PHE A 115 -2.35 -12.97 -2.44
CA PHE A 115 -2.09 -14.27 -3.02
C PHE A 115 -3.33 -15.18 -3.08
N ALA A 116 -4.09 -15.24 -2.00
CA ALA A 116 -5.27 -16.08 -1.88
C ALA A 116 -6.40 -15.64 -2.82
N VAL A 117 -6.54 -14.33 -3.09
CA VAL A 117 -7.58 -13.77 -3.96
C VAL A 117 -7.10 -13.67 -5.41
N TYR A 118 -5.89 -13.16 -5.64
CA TYR A 118 -5.34 -12.89 -6.97
C TYR A 118 -5.08 -14.18 -7.75
N THR A 119 -4.47 -15.20 -7.13
CA THR A 119 -4.09 -16.45 -7.80
C THR A 119 -5.27 -17.23 -8.38
N PRO A 120 -6.39 -17.47 -7.65
CA PRO A 120 -7.55 -18.12 -8.22
C PRO A 120 -8.34 -17.22 -9.18
N MET A 121 -8.43 -15.91 -8.91
CA MET A 121 -9.26 -15.00 -9.70
C MET A 121 -8.63 -14.66 -11.06
N ARG A 122 -7.29 -14.66 -11.17
CA ARG A 122 -6.55 -14.42 -12.42
C ARG A 122 -6.89 -15.42 -13.52
N ARG A 123 -7.35 -16.63 -13.17
CA ARG A 123 -7.80 -17.63 -14.14
C ARG A 123 -9.14 -17.29 -14.81
N ARG A 124 -9.98 -16.46 -14.18
CA ARG A 124 -11.36 -16.20 -14.63
C ARG A 124 -11.58 -14.77 -15.14
N PHE A 125 -10.97 -13.75 -14.53
CA PHE A 125 -11.10 -12.34 -14.95
C PHE A 125 -9.82 -11.52 -14.65
N PRO A 126 -8.89 -11.36 -15.61
CA PRO A 126 -7.56 -10.77 -15.35
C PRO A 126 -7.58 -9.26 -15.04
N ALA A 127 -8.60 -8.53 -15.50
CA ALA A 127 -8.72 -7.09 -15.23
C ALA A 127 -9.37 -6.80 -13.86
N PHE A 128 -10.36 -7.60 -13.46
CA PHE A 128 -11.09 -7.41 -12.21
C PHE A 128 -10.33 -8.00 -11.00
N SER A 129 -9.48 -9.01 -11.22
CA SER A 129 -8.70 -9.65 -10.17
C SER A 129 -7.73 -8.71 -9.46
N VAL A 130 -7.16 -7.74 -10.16
CA VAL A 130 -6.22 -6.75 -9.58
C VAL A 130 -6.96 -5.82 -8.61
N VAL A 131 -8.15 -5.35 -9.00
CA VAL A 131 -8.95 -4.42 -8.19
C VAL A 131 -9.49 -5.13 -6.95
N MET A 132 -10.01 -6.35 -7.10
CA MET A 132 -10.54 -7.11 -5.97
C MET A 132 -9.45 -7.57 -4.99
N ALA A 133 -8.29 -7.98 -5.48
CA ALA A 133 -7.15 -8.30 -4.62
C ALA A 133 -6.71 -7.05 -3.84
N GLY A 134 -6.50 -5.92 -4.51
CA GLY A 134 -6.12 -4.67 -3.85
C GLY A 134 -7.15 -4.18 -2.83
N LEU A 135 -8.45 -4.31 -3.12
CA LEU A 135 -9.52 -3.99 -2.16
C LEU A 135 -9.48 -4.91 -0.94
N ALA A 136 -9.44 -6.23 -1.14
CA ALA A 136 -9.38 -7.20 -0.06
C ALA A 136 -8.14 -7.00 0.82
N GLY A 137 -6.97 -6.82 0.18
CA GLY A 137 -5.72 -6.50 0.83
C GLY A 137 -5.80 -5.19 1.63
N SER A 138 -6.44 -4.14 1.10
CA SER A 138 -6.60 -2.86 1.81
C SER A 138 -7.48 -2.95 3.05
N VAL A 139 -8.54 -3.76 3.00
CA VAL A 139 -9.47 -3.94 4.13
C VAL A 139 -8.78 -4.72 5.24
N ILE A 140 -8.11 -5.81 4.90
CA ILE A 140 -7.37 -6.65 5.85
C ILE A 140 -6.22 -5.88 6.48
N ASP A 141 -5.46 -5.14 5.67
CA ASP A 141 -4.37 -4.27 6.14
C ASP A 141 -4.88 -3.22 7.14
N SER A 142 -5.96 -2.51 6.80
CA SER A 142 -6.54 -1.47 7.66
C SER A 142 -7.09 -2.06 8.97
N ALA A 143 -7.77 -3.20 8.91
CA ALA A 143 -8.34 -3.85 10.08
C ALA A 143 -7.28 -4.35 11.06
N ILE A 144 -6.25 -5.04 10.54
CA ILE A 144 -5.16 -5.59 11.35
C ILE A 144 -4.30 -4.46 11.93
N PHE A 145 -3.96 -3.45 11.12
CA PHE A 145 -3.15 -2.33 11.57
C PHE A 145 -3.86 -1.55 12.68
N LEU A 146 -5.10 -1.15 12.49
CA LEU A 146 -5.86 -0.39 13.50
C LEU A 146 -6.08 -1.17 14.80
N SER A 147 -6.42 -2.46 14.67
CA SER A 147 -6.63 -3.35 15.81
C SER A 147 -5.36 -3.52 16.65
N LEU A 148 -4.22 -3.78 16.00
CA LEU A 148 -2.94 -4.03 16.69
C LEU A 148 -2.23 -2.75 17.14
N ALA A 149 -2.31 -1.66 16.36
CA ALA A 149 -1.61 -0.42 16.65
C ALA A 149 -2.33 0.43 17.71
N PHE A 150 -3.66 0.48 17.66
CA PHE A 150 -4.45 1.42 18.46
C PHE A 150 -5.59 0.76 19.25
N GLY A 151 -5.85 -0.53 19.05
CA GLY A 151 -6.95 -1.24 19.74
C GLY A 151 -8.35 -0.74 19.36
N SER A 152 -8.46 0.06 18.29
CA SER A 152 -9.69 0.76 17.88
C SER A 152 -9.96 0.54 16.40
N ILE A 153 -11.19 0.15 16.06
CA ILE A 153 -11.69 -0.07 14.68
C ILE A 153 -12.41 1.17 14.13
N GLU A 154 -12.56 2.21 14.94
CA GLU A 154 -13.40 3.38 14.66
C GLU A 154 -13.03 4.10 13.35
N PHE A 155 -11.75 4.07 12.98
CA PHE A 155 -11.23 4.72 11.78
C PHE A 155 -11.12 3.80 10.54
N ILE A 156 -11.68 2.58 10.56
CA ILE A 156 -11.63 1.67 9.39
C ILE A 156 -12.24 2.34 8.15
N GLY A 157 -13.40 3.00 8.30
CA GLY A 157 -14.09 3.65 7.19
C GLY A 157 -13.22 4.74 6.55
N GLY A 158 -12.58 5.58 7.38
CA GLY A 158 -11.66 6.61 6.92
C GLY A 158 -10.40 6.02 6.28
N GLN A 159 -9.85 4.93 6.81
CA GLN A 159 -8.68 4.27 6.23
C GLN A 159 -8.95 3.66 4.86
N VAL A 160 -10.05 2.93 4.72
CA VAL A 160 -10.42 2.31 3.45
C VAL A 160 -10.70 3.39 2.40
N LEU A 161 -11.40 4.46 2.77
CA LEU A 161 -11.65 5.59 1.87
C LEU A 161 -10.36 6.30 1.46
N GLY A 162 -9.46 6.60 2.40
CA GLY A 162 -8.18 7.25 2.08
C GLY A 162 -7.32 6.40 1.16
N LYS A 163 -7.20 5.09 1.44
CA LYS A 163 -6.46 4.15 0.58
C LYS A 163 -7.10 4.02 -0.81
N PHE A 164 -8.42 4.07 -0.89
CA PHE A 164 -9.16 4.07 -2.15
C PHE A 164 -8.84 5.33 -2.98
N TRP A 165 -8.90 6.52 -2.37
CA TRP A 165 -8.54 7.77 -3.06
C TRP A 165 -7.11 7.76 -3.59
N MET A 166 -6.16 7.27 -2.78
CA MET A 166 -4.76 7.15 -3.21
C MET A 166 -4.61 6.14 -4.35
N SER A 167 -5.29 5.00 -4.28
CA SER A 167 -5.26 3.99 -5.34
C SER A 167 -5.85 4.53 -6.65
N LEU A 168 -6.95 5.28 -6.57
CA LEU A 168 -7.58 5.93 -7.71
C LEU A 168 -6.64 6.97 -8.34
N LEU A 169 -6.05 7.84 -7.51
CA LEU A 169 -5.12 8.87 -7.95
C LEU A 169 -3.89 8.25 -8.62
N ALA A 170 -3.30 7.23 -8.00
CA ALA A 170 -2.18 6.51 -8.59
C ALA A 170 -2.55 5.82 -9.90
N GLY A 171 -3.76 5.23 -10.00
CA GLY A 171 -4.28 4.67 -11.24
C GLY A 171 -4.41 5.71 -12.35
N ILE A 172 -4.88 6.92 -12.03
CA ILE A 172 -4.95 8.05 -12.96
C ILE A 172 -3.55 8.49 -13.40
N VAL A 173 -2.62 8.66 -12.46
CA VAL A 173 -1.23 9.05 -12.74
C VAL A 173 -0.56 8.02 -13.65
N ILE A 174 -0.68 6.73 -13.34
CA ILE A 174 -0.12 5.65 -14.17
C ILE A 174 -0.75 5.66 -15.56
N ARG A 175 -2.08 5.84 -15.68
CA ARG A 175 -2.75 5.96 -16.99
C ARG A 175 -2.24 7.16 -17.76
N TYR A 176 -2.06 8.30 -17.11
CA TYR A 176 -1.57 9.52 -17.73
C TYR A 176 -0.11 9.40 -18.18
N MET A 177 0.76 8.85 -17.34
CA MET A 177 2.16 8.58 -17.69
C MET A 177 2.27 7.54 -18.81
N ARG A 178 1.42 6.51 -18.82
CA ARG A 178 1.38 5.52 -19.90
C ARG A 178 0.99 6.16 -21.22
N LEU A 179 -0.01 7.03 -21.23
CA LEU A 179 -0.40 7.77 -22.44
C LEU A 179 0.74 8.65 -22.96
N ARG A 180 1.48 9.30 -22.05
CA ARG A 180 2.65 10.13 -22.38
C ARG A 180 3.84 9.32 -22.90
N LEU A 181 4.14 8.16 -22.30
CA LEU A 181 5.22 7.26 -22.73
C LEU A 181 4.94 6.61 -24.08
N VAL A 182 3.68 6.23 -24.36
CA VAL A 182 3.28 5.70 -25.67
C VAL A 182 3.25 6.80 -26.74
N ALA A 183 2.89 8.04 -26.39
CA ALA A 183 2.95 9.18 -27.31
C ALA A 183 4.38 9.59 -27.70
N HIS A 184 5.39 9.20 -26.92
CA HIS A 184 6.81 9.41 -27.19
C HIS A 184 7.54 8.15 -27.71
N ALA A 185 6.82 7.12 -28.17
CA ALA A 185 7.43 6.06 -28.96
C ALA A 185 7.78 6.61 -30.36
N LYS A 186 8.87 7.37 -30.47
CA LYS A 186 9.59 7.57 -31.73
C LYS A 186 10.33 6.27 -32.04
N PHE A 187 9.68 5.40 -32.81
CA PHE A 187 10.34 4.57 -33.82
C PHE A 187 9.59 4.76 -35.12
#